data_AF-A0A835KYB0-F1
#
_entry.id   AF-A0A835KYB0-F1
#
_cell.length_a   1.000
_cell.length_b   1.000
_cell.length_c   1.000
_cell.angle_alpha   90.00
_cell.angle_beta   90.00
_cell.angle_gamma   90.00
#
_symmetry.space_group_name_H-M   'P 1'
#
loop_
_entity.id
_entity.type
_entity.pdbx_description
1 polymer ?
#
loop_
_entity_poly.entity_id
_entity_poly.type
_entity_poly.pdbx_seq_one_letter_code
_entity_poly.pdbx_strand_id
1 'polypeptide(L)'
;MVIVSLTITLKYVVLLHHQESIKELINIMERDYATAQEFCNEDKEIVVQYAKRGVTVCKFWLVFGFGTSAIFPIKAFVLMGYYYWKGEFVLVPLFDLTYPQPIEDYKNVTIVFWLLFLFTFSFDAYASSMYVGFDPMVPIFMLHTCGQLDLLSRHISTLFVNANNEEIERGLKKIIAKQQDLYKLVDRVKKNFSILYEYNMKATTFLLPLTTFQIVESEKFRQAIYSCGWEKCPNRRIRQIVLFMITRARIPLGITTVFYEINLDTFAEMCRQSYGILNLMNAAWE
;
A
#
# COMPACT_ATOMS: atom_id res chain seq x y z
N MET A 1 -9.43 3.67 10.09
CA MET A 1 -8.75 4.98 9.93
C MET A 1 -7.55 5.20 10.86
N VAL A 2 -7.61 4.85 12.15
CA VAL A 2 -6.46 5.01 13.07
C VAL A 2 -5.20 4.30 12.57
N ILE A 3 -5.31 3.05 12.09
CA ILE A 3 -4.18 2.28 11.55
C ILE A 3 -3.54 2.98 10.35
N VAL A 4 -4.38 3.46 9.41
CA VAL A 4 -3.91 4.23 8.25
C VAL A 4 -3.18 5.48 8.72
N SER A 5 -3.75 6.24 9.66
CA SER A 5 -3.09 7.43 10.21
C SER A 5 -1.74 7.09 10.85
N LEU A 6 -1.66 6.07 11.71
CA LEU A 6 -0.40 5.64 12.33
C LEU A 6 0.63 5.20 11.30
N THR A 7 0.20 4.48 10.27
CA THR A 7 1.05 4.01 9.17
C THR A 7 1.60 5.18 8.38
N ILE A 8 0.74 6.14 8.00
CA ILE A 8 1.14 7.35 7.28
C ILE A 8 2.09 8.21 8.12
N THR A 9 1.81 8.37 9.42
CA THR A 9 2.71 9.08 10.35
C THR A 9 4.07 8.39 10.42
N LEU A 10 4.11 7.06 10.56
CA LEU A 10 5.37 6.32 10.60
C LEU A 10 6.15 6.45 9.29
N LYS A 11 5.48 6.32 8.13
CA LYS A 11 6.10 6.55 6.81
C LYS A 11 6.71 7.94 6.70
N TYR A 12 5.97 8.96 7.14
CA TYR A 12 6.46 10.33 7.14
C TYR A 12 7.67 10.53 8.06
N VAL A 13 7.64 9.95 9.27
CA VAL A 13 8.78 9.97 10.21
C VAL A 13 10.00 9.30 9.60
N VAL A 14 9.84 8.14 8.97
CA VAL A 14 10.92 7.43 8.27
C VAL A 14 11.50 8.28 7.13
N LEU A 15 10.63 8.88 6.32
CA LEU A 15 11.03 9.76 5.23
C LEU A 15 11.86 10.96 5.75
N LEU A 16 11.41 11.61 6.82
CA LEU A 16 12.11 12.75 7.43
C LEU A 16 13.43 12.35 8.08
N HIS A 17 13.44 11.24 8.83
CA HIS A 17 14.61 10.78 9.55
C HIS A 17 15.72 10.31 8.60
N HIS A 18 15.36 9.65 7.51
CA HIS A 18 16.29 9.11 6.52
C HIS A 18 16.43 9.97 5.25
N GLN A 19 15.94 11.21 5.25
CA GLN A 19 15.86 12.05 4.05
C GLN A 19 17.19 12.21 3.30
N GLU A 20 18.30 12.42 4.02
CA GLU A 20 19.62 12.61 3.42
C GLU A 20 20.14 11.31 2.81
N SER A 21 19.92 10.18 3.49
CA SER A 21 20.26 8.85 2.99
C SER A 21 19.45 8.51 1.72
N ILE A 22 18.15 8.85 1.72
CA ILE A 22 17.26 8.65 0.58
C ILE A 22 17.66 9.52 -0.61
N LYS A 23 17.98 10.80 -0.41
CA LYS A 23 18.51 11.68 -1.45
C LYS A 23 19.79 11.11 -2.05
N GLU A 24 20.70 10.61 -1.23
CA GLU A 24 21.94 9.99 -1.72
C GLU A 24 21.67 8.72 -2.54
N LEU A 25 20.69 7.88 -2.16
CA LEU A 25 20.28 6.72 -2.96
C LEU A 25 19.78 7.15 -4.35
N ILE A 26 18.97 8.20 -4.42
CA ILE A 26 18.47 8.75 -5.69
C ILE A 26 19.64 9.31 -6.52
N ASN A 27 20.55 10.07 -5.91
CA ASN A 27 21.74 10.60 -6.59
C ASN A 27 22.66 9.50 -7.13
N ILE A 28 22.78 8.35 -6.44
CA ILE A 28 23.51 7.19 -6.96
C ILE A 28 22.83 6.66 -8.22
N MET A 29 21.50 6.50 -8.21
CA MET A 29 20.76 6.06 -9.40
C MET A 29 20.92 7.03 -10.57
N GLU A 30 20.82 8.34 -10.32
CA GLU A 30 20.99 9.36 -11.37
C GLU A 30 22.39 9.31 -11.99
N ARG A 31 23.44 9.16 -11.18
CA ARG A 31 24.82 8.98 -11.67
C ARG A 31 24.99 7.70 -12.49
N ASP A 32 24.39 6.61 -12.05
CA ASP A 32 24.41 5.35 -12.79
C ASP A 32 23.68 5.48 -14.14
N TYR A 33 22.54 6.19 -14.20
CA TYR A 33 21.84 6.47 -15.45
C TYR A 33 22.60 7.40 -16.38
N ALA A 34 23.29 8.41 -15.84
CA ALA A 34 24.15 9.28 -16.63
C ALA A 34 25.31 8.49 -17.27
N THR A 35 25.96 7.62 -16.48
CA THR A 35 27.03 6.75 -16.97
C THR A 35 26.51 5.78 -18.04
N ALA A 36 25.28 5.28 -17.90
CA ALA A 36 24.67 4.36 -18.86
C ALA A 36 24.41 4.97 -20.24
N GLN A 37 24.52 6.29 -20.41
CA GLN A 37 24.39 6.93 -21.72
C GLN A 37 25.54 6.58 -22.66
N GLU A 38 26.71 6.29 -22.10
CA GLU A 38 27.93 5.94 -22.82
C GLU A 38 28.09 4.43 -23.06
N PHE A 39 27.16 3.63 -22.56
CA PHE A 39 27.21 2.17 -22.70
C PHE A 39 26.93 1.71 -24.13
N CYS A 40 27.40 0.50 -24.46
CA CYS A 40 27.00 -0.17 -25.68
C CYS A 40 25.49 -0.47 -25.66
N ASN A 41 24.91 -0.72 -26.84
CA ASN A 41 23.46 -0.90 -26.98
C ASN A 41 22.90 -2.01 -26.08
N GLU A 42 23.63 -3.11 -25.95
CA GLU A 42 23.23 -4.28 -25.17
C GLU A 42 23.19 -3.98 -23.66
N ASP A 43 24.20 -3.31 -23.13
CA ASP A 43 24.24 -2.88 -21.73
C ASP A 43 23.17 -1.82 -21.44
N LYS A 44 22.94 -0.91 -22.40
CA LYS A 44 21.90 0.11 -22.32
C LYS A 44 20.50 -0.50 -22.32
N GLU A 45 20.30 -1.59 -23.06
CA GLU A 45 19.03 -2.31 -23.09
C GLU A 45 18.66 -2.88 -21.72
N ILE A 46 19.63 -3.46 -21.00
CA ILE A 46 19.44 -3.95 -19.61
C ILE A 46 18.98 -2.81 -18.71
N VAL A 47 19.69 -1.67 -18.72
CA VAL A 47 19.35 -0.50 -17.90
C VAL A 47 17.93 0.00 -18.22
N VAL A 48 17.59 0.11 -19.50
CA VAL A 48 16.26 0.56 -19.94
C VAL A 48 15.17 -0.45 -19.54
N GLN A 49 15.45 -1.75 -19.61
CA GLN A 49 14.50 -2.79 -19.21
C GLN A 49 14.12 -2.65 -17.73
N TYR A 50 15.10 -2.55 -16.84
CA TYR A 50 14.84 -2.39 -15.39
C TYR A 50 14.22 -1.04 -15.07
N ALA A 51 14.61 0.05 -15.74
CA ALA A 51 13.96 1.35 -15.60
C ALA A 51 12.47 1.31 -15.99
N LYS A 52 12.12 0.62 -17.09
CA LYS A 52 10.71 0.42 -17.51
C LYS A 52 9.92 -0.42 -16.49
N ARG A 53 10.54 -1.44 -15.88
CA ARG A 53 9.93 -2.19 -14.76
C ARG A 53 9.67 -1.27 -13.57
N GLY A 54 10.61 -0.40 -13.21
CA GLY A 54 10.43 0.61 -12.17
C GLY A 54 9.26 1.56 -12.44
N VAL A 55 9.14 2.08 -13.67
CA VAL A 55 8.00 2.89 -14.11
C VAL A 55 6.67 2.12 -14.01
N THR A 56 6.69 0.83 -14.32
CA THR A 56 5.50 -0.03 -14.21
C THR A 56 5.06 -0.17 -12.76
N VAL A 57 6.01 -0.32 -11.82
CA VAL A 57 5.73 -0.30 -10.38
C VAL A 57 5.12 1.05 -9.96
N CYS A 58 5.66 2.18 -10.40
CA CYS A 58 5.07 3.50 -10.11
C CYS A 58 3.63 3.60 -10.61
N LYS A 59 3.35 3.16 -11.85
CA LYS A 59 2.00 3.18 -12.43
C LYS A 59 1.03 2.31 -11.61
N PHE A 60 1.48 1.13 -11.19
CA PHE A 60 0.69 0.27 -10.32
C PHE A 60 0.30 1.00 -9.02
N TRP A 61 1.27 1.58 -8.31
CA TRP A 61 1.00 2.30 -7.07
C TRP A 61 0.15 3.55 -7.27
N LEU A 62 0.31 4.25 -8.39
CA LEU A 62 -0.53 5.40 -8.75
C LEU A 62 -1.99 4.98 -8.94
N VAL A 63 -2.25 3.97 -9.77
CA VAL A 63 -3.62 3.48 -10.06
C VAL A 63 -4.27 2.92 -8.81
N PHE A 64 -3.59 2.04 -8.08
CA PHE A 64 -4.17 1.43 -6.88
C PHE A 64 -4.27 2.42 -5.71
N GLY A 65 -3.25 3.23 -5.46
CA GLY A 65 -3.22 4.19 -4.35
C GLY A 65 -4.31 5.26 -4.46
N PHE A 66 -4.44 5.91 -5.62
CA PHE A 66 -5.53 6.85 -5.85
C PHE A 66 -6.88 6.15 -6.03
N GLY A 67 -6.90 5.00 -6.71
CA GLY A 67 -8.12 4.22 -6.90
C GLY A 67 -8.78 3.83 -5.59
N THR A 68 -8.00 3.32 -4.61
CA THR A 68 -8.56 2.95 -3.31
C THR A 68 -8.99 4.15 -2.47
N SER A 69 -8.27 5.28 -2.54
CA SER A 69 -8.68 6.51 -1.84
C SER A 69 -9.96 7.08 -2.45
N ALA A 70 -10.10 7.09 -3.78
CA ALA A 70 -11.28 7.61 -4.46
C ALA A 70 -12.59 6.85 -4.14
N ILE A 71 -12.52 5.61 -3.67
CA ILE A 71 -13.71 4.83 -3.27
C ILE A 71 -14.50 5.54 -2.17
N PHE A 72 -13.81 6.16 -1.20
CA PHE A 72 -14.46 6.83 -0.07
C PHE A 72 -15.31 8.05 -0.48
N PRO A 73 -14.78 9.04 -1.22
CA PRO A 73 -15.60 10.18 -1.64
C PRO A 73 -16.66 9.74 -2.64
N ILE A 74 -16.37 8.80 -3.55
CA ILE A 74 -17.38 8.26 -4.47
C ILE A 74 -18.53 7.62 -3.68
N LYS A 75 -18.25 6.76 -2.69
CA LYS A 75 -19.27 6.19 -1.79
C LYS A 75 -20.11 7.31 -1.16
N ALA A 76 -19.47 8.30 -0.56
CA ALA A 76 -20.16 9.37 0.16
C ALA A 76 -21.12 10.16 -0.76
N PHE A 77 -20.64 10.60 -1.93
CA PHE A 77 -21.46 11.36 -2.87
C PHE A 77 -22.57 10.53 -3.51
N VAL A 78 -22.29 9.27 -3.87
CA VAL A 78 -23.30 8.36 -4.45
C VAL A 78 -24.41 8.09 -3.44
N LEU A 79 -24.09 7.78 -2.17
CA LEU A 79 -25.12 7.55 -1.16
C LEU A 79 -25.91 8.83 -0.86
N MET A 80 -25.25 9.98 -0.80
CA MET A 80 -25.93 11.26 -0.58
C MET A 80 -26.91 11.60 -1.71
N GLY A 81 -26.52 11.36 -2.97
CA GLY A 81 -27.40 11.51 -4.13
C GLY A 81 -28.56 10.52 -4.15
N TYR A 82 -28.31 9.26 -3.76
CA TYR A 82 -29.36 8.24 -3.62
C TYR A 82 -30.41 8.63 -2.57
N TYR A 83 -29.97 9.10 -1.40
CA TYR A 83 -30.86 9.53 -0.32
C TYR A 83 -31.63 10.80 -0.68
N TYR A 84 -31.00 11.74 -1.40
CA TYR A 84 -31.67 12.90 -1.97
C TYR A 84 -32.83 12.47 -2.89
N TRP A 85 -32.59 11.53 -3.80
CA TRP A 85 -33.61 11.04 -4.73
C TRP A 85 -34.78 10.34 -4.02
N LYS A 86 -34.52 9.68 -2.90
CA LYS A 86 -35.54 9.02 -2.06
C LYS A 86 -36.36 10.01 -1.21
N GLY A 87 -36.01 11.30 -1.20
CA GLY A 87 -36.68 12.33 -0.41
C GLY A 87 -36.26 12.40 1.07
N GLU A 88 -35.26 11.60 1.48
CA GLU A 88 -34.70 11.56 2.84
C GLU A 88 -33.24 12.00 2.77
N PHE A 89 -32.95 13.27 2.48
CA PHE A 89 -31.56 13.74 2.36
C PHE A 89 -30.77 13.55 3.66
N VAL A 90 -29.71 12.75 3.60
CA VAL A 90 -28.81 12.48 4.72
C VAL A 90 -27.39 12.84 4.31
N LEU A 91 -26.70 13.59 5.17
CA LEU A 91 -25.28 13.89 5.03
C LEU A 91 -24.48 12.62 5.35
N VAL A 92 -23.71 12.15 4.36
CA VAL A 92 -22.93 10.91 4.46
C VAL A 92 -21.45 11.27 4.64
N PRO A 93 -20.83 10.96 5.79
CA PRO A 93 -19.43 11.28 6.01
C PRO A 93 -18.51 10.45 5.11
N LEU A 94 -17.32 10.97 4.85
CA LEU A 94 -16.28 10.28 4.07
C LEU A 94 -15.81 9.00 4.77
N PHE A 95 -15.55 9.13 6.07
CA PHE A 95 -15.15 8.04 6.95
C PHE A 95 -16.13 7.94 8.12
N ASP A 96 -16.49 6.72 8.49
CA ASP A 96 -17.33 6.44 9.66
C ASP A 96 -16.46 6.60 10.92
N LEU A 97 -16.40 7.82 11.45
CA LEU A 97 -15.61 8.20 12.63
C LEU A 97 -16.52 8.55 13.81
N THR A 98 -16.12 8.09 15.00
CA THR A 98 -16.69 8.52 16.28
C THR A 98 -15.78 9.57 16.89
N TYR A 99 -16.31 10.77 17.12
CA TYR A 99 -15.56 11.90 17.66
C TYR A 99 -15.74 12.02 19.19
N PRO A 100 -14.88 12.80 19.88
CA PRO A 100 -15.12 13.18 21.27
C PRO A 100 -16.45 13.93 21.44
N GLN A 101 -17.06 13.83 22.63
CA GLN A 101 -18.44 14.28 22.89
C GLN A 101 -18.81 15.71 22.43
N PRO A 102 -17.94 16.74 22.46
CA PRO A 102 -18.32 18.05 21.93
C PRO A 102 -18.47 18.11 20.41
N ILE A 103 -17.78 17.23 19.67
CA ILE A 103 -17.81 17.22 18.19
C ILE A 103 -18.89 16.24 17.72
N GLU A 104 -19.03 15.10 18.40
CA GLU A 104 -19.97 14.05 18.05
C GLU A 104 -21.42 14.55 18.02
N ASP A 105 -21.81 15.38 18.99
CA ASP A 105 -23.16 15.95 19.10
C ASP A 105 -23.49 16.91 17.94
N TYR A 106 -22.48 17.56 17.36
CA TYR A 106 -22.65 18.57 16.32
C TYR A 106 -22.23 18.08 14.93
N LYS A 107 -21.74 16.84 14.78
CA LYS A 107 -21.17 16.34 13.51
C LYS A 107 -22.14 16.36 12.32
N ASN A 108 -23.44 16.34 12.60
CA ASN A 108 -24.51 16.37 11.59
C ASN A 108 -25.01 17.79 11.28
N VAL A 109 -24.57 18.81 12.03
CA VAL A 109 -24.88 20.21 11.72
C VAL A 109 -24.15 20.58 10.43
N THR A 110 -24.88 21.09 9.44
CA THR A 110 -24.38 21.30 8.06
C THR A 110 -23.00 21.95 7.97
N ILE A 111 -22.77 23.03 8.73
CA ILE A 111 -21.48 23.75 8.71
C ILE A 111 -20.36 22.86 9.28
N VAL A 112 -20.60 22.21 10.43
CA VAL A 112 -19.64 21.33 11.09
C VAL A 112 -19.35 20.11 10.22
N PHE A 113 -20.39 19.52 9.60
CA PHE A 113 -20.25 18.41 8.67
C PHE A 113 -19.30 18.75 7.52
N TRP A 114 -19.52 19.88 6.83
CA TRP A 114 -18.66 20.25 5.69
C TRP A 114 -17.22 20.58 6.11
N LEU A 115 -17.01 21.13 7.30
CA LEU A 115 -15.68 21.32 7.88
C LEU A 115 -14.99 19.96 8.13
N LEU A 116 -15.69 19.02 8.76
CA LEU A 116 -15.18 17.66 9.01
C LEU A 116 -14.95 16.89 7.69
N PHE A 117 -15.82 17.08 6.70
CA PHE A 117 -15.69 16.48 5.38
C PHE A 117 -14.45 17.01 4.66
N LEU A 118 -14.24 18.33 4.65
CA LEU A 118 -13.04 18.93 4.05
C LEU A 118 -11.75 18.47 4.75
N PHE A 119 -11.78 18.40 6.08
CA PHE A 119 -10.64 17.92 6.87
C PHE A 119 -10.31 16.45 6.54
N THR A 120 -11.31 15.57 6.55
CA THR A 120 -11.12 14.14 6.24
C THR A 120 -10.73 13.92 4.77
N PHE A 121 -11.26 14.71 3.85
CA PHE A 121 -10.86 14.67 2.44
C PHE A 121 -9.40 15.11 2.24
N SER A 122 -8.97 16.16 2.95
CA SER A 122 -7.58 16.62 2.91
C SER A 122 -6.62 15.56 3.47
N PHE A 123 -7.03 14.88 4.55
CA PHE A 123 -6.28 13.74 5.09
C PHE A 123 -6.21 12.58 4.11
N ASP A 124 -7.32 12.23 3.43
CA ASP A 124 -7.36 11.16 2.44
C ASP A 124 -6.43 11.44 1.26
N ALA A 125 -6.47 12.66 0.72
CA ALA A 125 -5.57 13.10 -0.34
C ALA A 125 -4.09 13.04 0.10
N TYR A 126 -3.79 13.52 1.31
CA TYR A 126 -2.45 13.43 1.89
C TYR A 126 -1.99 11.97 2.04
N ALA A 127 -2.81 11.12 2.65
CA ALA A 127 -2.52 9.70 2.81
C ALA A 127 -2.26 9.02 1.46
N SER A 128 -3.11 9.27 0.46
CA SER A 128 -2.96 8.73 -0.89
C SER A 128 -1.63 9.15 -1.52
N SER A 129 -1.27 10.43 -1.45
CA SER A 129 0.02 10.91 -1.95
C SER A 129 1.23 10.26 -1.26
N MET A 130 1.13 10.00 0.05
CA MET A 130 2.17 9.30 0.80
C MET A 130 2.31 7.86 0.33
N TYR A 131 1.20 7.14 0.11
CA TYR A 131 1.24 5.78 -0.44
C TYR A 131 1.85 5.75 -1.84
N VAL A 132 1.43 6.65 -2.73
CA VAL A 132 1.90 6.71 -4.11
C VAL A 132 3.38 7.09 -4.21
N GLY A 133 3.85 8.00 -3.34
CA GLY A 133 5.24 8.47 -3.34
C GLY A 133 6.20 7.54 -2.61
N PHE A 134 5.81 7.02 -1.45
CA PHE A 134 6.71 6.30 -0.54
C PHE A 134 6.84 4.81 -0.89
N ASP A 135 5.73 4.11 -1.13
CA ASP A 135 5.74 2.65 -1.28
C ASP A 135 6.49 2.12 -2.51
N PRO A 136 6.52 2.80 -3.68
CA PRO A 136 7.31 2.32 -4.80
C PRO A 136 8.83 2.53 -4.61
N MET A 137 9.29 3.34 -3.64
CA MET A 137 10.71 3.70 -3.52
C MET A 137 11.62 2.48 -3.36
N VAL A 138 11.30 1.58 -2.42
CA VAL A 138 12.15 0.40 -2.17
C VAL A 138 12.14 -0.57 -3.35
N PRO A 139 11.00 -0.94 -3.95
CA PRO A 139 11.00 -1.70 -5.20
C PRO A 139 11.83 -1.07 -6.31
N ILE A 140 11.81 0.26 -6.46
CA ILE A 140 12.63 0.98 -7.45
C ILE A 140 14.13 0.83 -7.14
N PHE A 141 14.54 1.07 -5.89
CA PHE A 141 15.95 0.92 -5.49
C PHE A 141 16.45 -0.52 -5.67
N MET A 142 15.61 -1.50 -5.37
CA MET A 142 15.94 -2.90 -5.59
C MET A 142 16.03 -3.23 -7.07
N LEU A 143 15.03 -2.84 -7.88
CA LEU A 143 15.07 -3.05 -9.34
C LEU A 143 16.29 -2.41 -9.98
N HIS A 144 16.70 -1.21 -9.54
CA HIS A 144 17.95 -0.59 -9.97
C HIS A 144 19.15 -1.45 -9.63
N THR A 145 19.23 -1.91 -8.38
CA THR A 145 20.32 -2.80 -7.92
C THR A 145 20.37 -4.08 -8.74
N CYS A 146 19.23 -4.72 -9.00
CA CYS A 146 19.14 -5.93 -9.81
C CYS A 146 19.63 -5.69 -11.24
N GLY A 147 19.23 -4.58 -11.87
CA GLY A 147 19.73 -4.21 -13.19
C GLY A 147 21.24 -3.95 -13.22
N GLN A 148 21.79 -3.37 -12.16
CA GLN A 148 23.25 -3.21 -12.03
C GLN A 148 23.96 -4.55 -11.82
N LEU A 149 23.37 -5.49 -11.07
CA LEU A 149 23.93 -6.84 -10.89
C LEU A 149 23.88 -7.66 -12.18
N ASP A 150 22.81 -7.55 -12.96
CA ASP A 150 22.69 -8.19 -14.28
C ASP A 150 23.75 -7.65 -15.26
N LEU A 151 23.98 -6.33 -15.24
CA LEU A 151 25.08 -5.71 -15.98
C LEU A 151 26.45 -6.28 -15.57
N LEU A 152 26.71 -6.42 -14.26
CA LEU A 152 27.95 -7.04 -13.78
C LEU A 152 28.08 -8.51 -14.21
N SER A 153 26.99 -9.28 -14.18
CA SER A 153 26.96 -10.67 -14.64
C SER A 153 27.37 -10.78 -16.11
N ARG A 154 26.82 -9.90 -16.96
CA ARG A 154 27.18 -9.82 -18.38
C ARG A 154 28.63 -9.36 -18.60
N HIS A 155 29.11 -8.40 -17.82
CA HIS A 155 30.52 -8.00 -17.89
C HIS A 155 31.45 -9.15 -17.50
N ILE A 156 31.11 -9.93 -16.47
CA ILE A 156 31.88 -11.13 -16.09
C ILE A 156 31.91 -12.16 -17.22
N SER A 157 30.76 -12.43 -17.87
CA SER A 157 30.66 -13.46 -18.91
C SER A 157 31.42 -13.11 -20.19
N THR A 158 31.59 -11.82 -20.46
CA THR A 158 32.33 -11.31 -21.63
C THR A 158 33.80 -11.01 -21.35
N LEU A 159 34.19 -10.81 -20.09
CA LEU A 159 35.54 -10.39 -19.70
C LEU A 159 36.66 -11.35 -20.13
N PHE A 160 36.39 -12.64 -20.18
CA PHE A 160 37.38 -13.66 -20.54
C PHE A 160 37.52 -13.86 -22.06
N VAL A 161 36.68 -13.21 -22.87
CA VAL A 161 36.69 -13.35 -24.32
C VAL A 161 37.72 -12.39 -24.92
N ASN A 162 38.79 -12.94 -25.50
CA ASN A 162 39.86 -12.20 -26.20
C ASN A 162 40.67 -11.20 -25.35
N ALA A 163 40.72 -11.37 -24.02
CA ALA A 163 41.45 -10.50 -23.11
C ALA A 163 42.75 -11.14 -22.58
N ASN A 164 43.77 -10.33 -22.33
CA ASN A 164 45.00 -10.80 -21.66
C ASN A 164 44.83 -10.84 -20.13
N ASN A 165 45.79 -11.45 -19.42
CA ASN A 165 45.71 -11.61 -17.96
C ASN A 165 45.58 -10.28 -17.20
N GLU A 166 46.24 -9.21 -17.67
CA GLU A 166 46.19 -7.89 -17.02
C GLU A 166 44.82 -7.21 -17.20
N GLU A 167 44.21 -7.36 -18.37
CA GLU A 167 42.87 -6.85 -18.68
C GLU A 167 41.80 -7.58 -17.86
N ILE A 168 41.91 -8.91 -17.75
CA ILE A 168 41.04 -9.73 -16.91
C ILE A 168 41.17 -9.30 -15.45
N GLU A 169 42.40 -9.17 -14.92
CA GLU A 169 42.62 -8.75 -13.53
C GLU A 169 42.01 -7.36 -13.27
N ARG A 170 42.22 -6.40 -14.18
CA ARG A 170 41.66 -5.05 -14.06
C ARG A 170 40.13 -5.05 -14.11
N GLY A 171 39.54 -5.83 -15.03
CA GLY A 171 38.09 -5.98 -15.15
C GLY A 171 37.46 -6.58 -13.89
N LEU A 172 38.06 -7.66 -13.35
CA LEU A 172 37.60 -8.30 -12.11
C LEU A 172 37.66 -7.33 -10.93
N LYS A 173 38.75 -6.55 -10.79
CA LYS A 173 38.84 -5.51 -9.75
C LYS A 173 37.72 -4.48 -9.86
N LYS A 174 37.39 -4.04 -11.08
CA LYS A 174 36.30 -3.08 -11.34
C LYS A 174 34.93 -3.68 -10.98
N ILE A 175 34.69 -4.94 -11.36
CA ILE A 175 33.46 -5.67 -11.04
C ILE A 175 33.31 -5.84 -9.53
N ILE A 176 34.36 -6.28 -8.82
CA ILE A 176 34.33 -6.45 -7.36
C ILE A 176 34.04 -5.12 -6.67
N ALA A 177 34.68 -4.03 -7.09
CA ALA A 177 34.44 -2.70 -6.53
C ALA A 177 32.98 -2.26 -6.71
N LYS A 178 32.43 -2.40 -7.93
CA LYS A 178 31.02 -2.05 -8.20
C LYS A 178 30.06 -2.96 -7.43
N GLN A 179 30.33 -4.26 -7.33
CA GLN A 179 29.52 -5.20 -6.53
C GLN A 179 29.46 -4.79 -5.05
N GLN A 180 30.60 -4.41 -4.47
CA GLN A 180 30.64 -3.92 -3.09
C GLN A 180 29.82 -2.64 -2.91
N ASP A 181 29.85 -1.72 -3.87
CA ASP A 181 29.05 -0.50 -3.81
C ASP A 181 27.54 -0.78 -3.93
N LEU A 182 27.13 -1.77 -4.73
CA LEU A 182 25.74 -2.24 -4.80
C LEU A 182 25.29 -2.86 -3.47
N TYR A 183 26.13 -3.66 -2.81
CA TYR A 183 25.80 -4.19 -1.48
C TYR A 183 25.67 -3.09 -0.43
N LYS A 184 26.55 -2.08 -0.44
CA LYS A 184 26.40 -0.90 0.43
C LYS A 184 25.08 -0.17 0.16
N LEU A 185 24.65 -0.08 -1.10
CA LEU A 185 23.36 0.52 -1.46
C LEU A 185 22.19 -0.29 -0.87
N VAL A 186 22.20 -1.61 -1.01
CA VAL A 186 21.19 -2.50 -0.41
C VAL A 186 21.16 -2.37 1.11
N ASP A 187 22.33 -2.30 1.76
CA ASP A 187 22.41 -2.16 3.22
C ASP A 187 21.86 -0.80 3.70
N ARG A 188 22.08 0.28 2.93
CA ARG A 188 21.46 1.59 3.19
C ARG A 188 19.95 1.52 3.07
N VAL A 189 19.42 0.87 2.03
CA VAL A 189 17.97 0.65 1.87
C VAL A 189 17.42 -0.13 3.05
N LYS A 190 18.02 -1.27 3.40
CA LYS A 190 17.59 -2.06 4.57
C LYS A 190 17.58 -1.22 5.85
N LYS A 191 18.65 -0.47 6.12
CA LYS A 191 18.74 0.38 7.32
C LYS A 191 17.68 1.47 7.35
N ASN A 192 17.38 2.11 6.21
CA ASN A 192 16.41 3.19 6.14
C ASN A 192 14.96 2.71 6.34
N PHE A 193 14.64 1.49 5.90
CA PHE A 193 13.25 1.03 5.82
C PHE A 193 12.92 -0.15 6.75
N SER A 194 13.90 -0.76 7.45
CA SER A 194 13.70 -1.96 8.27
C SER A 194 12.63 -1.80 9.36
N ILE A 195 12.67 -0.68 10.10
CA ILE A 195 11.70 -0.41 11.18
C ILE A 195 10.27 -0.41 10.64
N LEU A 196 10.06 0.24 9.49
CA LEU A 196 8.75 0.29 8.83
C LEU A 196 8.32 -1.11 8.36
N TYR A 197 9.23 -1.88 7.76
CA TYR A 197 8.92 -3.23 7.31
C TYR A 197 8.57 -4.17 8.46
N GLU A 198 9.30 -4.09 9.57
CA GLU A 198 8.97 -4.86 10.77
C GLU A 198 7.60 -4.47 11.34
N TYR A 199 7.31 -3.17 11.42
CA TYR A 199 6.01 -2.68 11.85
C TYR A 199 4.89 -3.22 10.96
N ASN A 200 5.04 -3.09 9.64
CA ASN A 200 4.04 -3.53 8.67
C ASN A 200 3.84 -5.05 8.73
N MET A 201 4.92 -5.84 8.83
CA MET A 201 4.83 -7.30 8.96
C MET A 201 4.13 -7.76 10.25
N LYS A 202 4.45 -7.11 11.38
CA LYS A 202 3.78 -7.42 12.65
C LYS A 202 2.31 -7.00 12.60
N ALA A 203 2.01 -5.80 12.11
CA ALA A 203 0.65 -5.31 11.96
C ALA A 203 -0.19 -6.23 11.06
N THR A 204 0.35 -6.63 9.90
CA THR A 204 -0.32 -7.54 8.95
C THR A 204 -0.60 -8.91 9.53
N THR A 205 0.32 -9.47 10.31
CA THR A 205 0.18 -10.78 10.96
C THR A 205 -1.04 -10.83 11.90
N PHE A 206 -1.34 -9.75 12.61
CA PHE A 206 -2.50 -9.70 13.51
C PHE A 206 -3.80 -9.29 12.80
N LEU A 207 -3.73 -8.34 11.87
CA LEU A 207 -4.92 -7.77 11.25
C LEU A 207 -5.53 -8.68 10.18
N LEU A 208 -4.74 -9.47 9.45
CA LEU A 208 -5.27 -10.40 8.44
C LEU A 208 -6.18 -11.50 9.05
N PRO A 209 -5.79 -12.22 10.12
CA PRO A 209 -6.68 -13.19 10.75
C PRO A 209 -7.90 -12.54 11.40
N LEU A 210 -7.75 -11.36 12.01
CA LEU A 210 -8.86 -10.67 12.68
C LEU A 210 -9.92 -10.14 11.70
N THR A 211 -9.49 -9.50 10.60
CA THR A 211 -10.39 -9.11 9.50
C THR A 211 -11.11 -10.33 8.92
N THR A 212 -10.36 -11.39 8.64
CA THR A 212 -10.91 -12.62 8.07
C THR A 212 -11.92 -13.28 9.01
N PHE A 213 -11.61 -13.35 10.32
CA PHE A 213 -12.52 -13.88 11.34
C PHE A 213 -13.82 -13.09 11.40
N GLN A 214 -13.76 -11.75 11.41
CA GLN A 214 -14.95 -10.90 11.40
C GLN A 214 -15.80 -11.12 10.15
N ILE A 215 -15.17 -11.24 8.98
CA ILE A 215 -15.87 -11.52 7.71
C ILE A 215 -16.53 -12.90 7.75
N VAL A 216 -15.82 -13.93 8.21
CA VAL A 216 -16.33 -15.30 8.26
C VAL A 216 -17.47 -15.44 9.27
N GLU A 217 -17.34 -14.89 10.47
CA GLU A 217 -18.39 -14.99 11.49
C GLU A 217 -19.63 -14.17 11.13
N SER A 218 -19.46 -12.98 10.55
CA SER A 218 -20.60 -12.21 10.03
C SER A 218 -21.33 -12.94 8.90
N GLU A 219 -20.59 -13.64 8.03
CA GLU A 219 -21.18 -14.48 6.98
C GLU A 219 -21.98 -15.65 7.57
N LYS A 220 -21.39 -16.40 8.51
CA LYS A 220 -22.06 -17.54 9.17
C LYS A 220 -23.37 -17.12 9.84
N PHE A 221 -23.34 -16.01 10.58
CA PHE A 221 -24.53 -15.48 11.23
C PHE A 221 -25.62 -15.11 10.19
N ARG A 222 -25.23 -14.47 9.08
CA ARG A 222 -26.15 -14.15 8.00
C ARG A 222 -26.75 -15.39 7.35
N GLN A 223 -25.94 -16.42 7.11
CA GLN A 223 -26.42 -17.70 6.57
C GLN A 223 -27.41 -18.38 7.52
N ALA A 224 -27.12 -18.39 8.83
CA ALA A 224 -28.01 -18.96 9.83
C ALA A 224 -29.39 -18.26 9.88
N ILE A 225 -29.42 -16.93 9.78
CA ILE A 225 -30.69 -16.18 9.70
C ILE A 225 -31.42 -16.52 8.39
N TYR A 226 -30.70 -16.61 7.28
CA TYR A 226 -31.31 -16.91 5.98
C TYR A 226 -31.92 -18.31 5.94
N SER A 227 -31.25 -19.32 6.52
CA SER A 227 -31.67 -20.72 6.48
C SER A 227 -32.60 -21.15 7.61
N CYS A 228 -33.10 -20.24 8.46
CA CYS A 228 -33.89 -20.61 9.65
C CYS A 228 -35.34 -21.03 9.35
N GLY A 229 -35.75 -21.08 8.09
CA GLY A 229 -37.10 -21.52 7.68
C GLY A 229 -38.19 -20.47 7.92
N TRP A 230 -37.81 -19.20 8.14
CA TRP A 230 -38.72 -18.10 8.43
C TRP A 230 -39.76 -17.87 7.32
N GLU A 231 -39.45 -18.26 6.08
CA GLU A 231 -40.35 -18.18 4.92
C GLU A 231 -41.62 -19.02 5.10
N LYS A 232 -41.54 -20.11 5.89
CA LYS A 232 -42.67 -21.00 6.18
C LYS A 232 -43.56 -20.48 7.31
N CYS A 233 -43.14 -19.43 8.03
CA CYS A 233 -43.92 -18.86 9.12
C CYS A 233 -45.04 -17.94 8.58
N PRO A 234 -46.33 -18.23 8.82
CA PRO A 234 -47.42 -17.41 8.29
C PRO A 234 -47.48 -16.00 8.94
N ASN A 235 -46.93 -15.84 10.15
CA ASN A 235 -46.96 -14.57 10.88
C ASN A 235 -46.11 -13.49 10.20
N ARG A 236 -46.79 -12.46 9.66
CA ARG A 236 -46.15 -11.35 8.94
C ARG A 236 -45.18 -10.56 9.80
N ARG A 237 -45.46 -10.38 11.10
CA ARG A 237 -44.61 -9.62 12.02
C ARG A 237 -43.27 -10.32 12.25
N ILE A 238 -43.28 -11.64 12.40
CA ILE A 238 -42.06 -12.44 12.57
C ILE A 238 -41.18 -12.37 11.31
N ARG A 239 -41.78 -12.50 10.12
CA ARG A 239 -41.05 -12.37 8.85
C ARG A 239 -40.43 -11.00 8.66
N GLN A 240 -41.12 -9.92 9.05
CA GLN A 240 -40.58 -8.57 9.02
C GLN A 240 -39.38 -8.39 9.96
N ILE A 241 -39.42 -8.98 11.16
CA ILE A 241 -38.30 -8.95 12.11
C ILE A 241 -37.08 -9.67 11.51
N VAL A 242 -37.26 -10.84 10.90
CA VAL A 242 -36.16 -11.58 10.27
C VAL A 242 -35.56 -10.80 9.08
N LEU A 243 -36.40 -10.20 8.23
CA LEU A 243 -35.93 -9.31 7.15
C LEU A 243 -35.13 -8.12 7.68
N PHE A 244 -35.58 -7.53 8.81
CA PHE A 244 -34.84 -6.47 9.47
C PHE A 244 -33.50 -6.96 10.03
N MET A 245 -33.45 -8.15 10.62
CA MET A 245 -32.20 -8.78 11.08
C MET A 245 -31.22 -9.04 9.94
N ILE A 246 -31.66 -9.59 8.80
CA ILE A 246 -30.82 -9.78 7.61
C ILE A 246 -30.27 -8.46 7.10
N THR A 247 -31.09 -7.40 7.09
CA THR A 247 -30.69 -6.08 6.63
C THR A 247 -29.63 -5.46 7.56
N ARG A 248 -29.78 -5.65 8.87
CA ARG A 248 -28.82 -5.19 9.88
C ARG A 248 -27.52 -5.99 9.88
N ALA A 249 -27.59 -7.29 9.62
CA ALA A 249 -26.43 -8.18 9.52
C ALA A 249 -25.54 -7.93 8.28
N ARG A 250 -25.87 -6.96 7.42
CA ARG A 250 -24.96 -6.45 6.38
C ARG A 250 -23.79 -5.65 6.95
N ILE A 251 -23.92 -5.12 8.16
CA ILE A 251 -22.83 -4.45 8.87
C ILE A 251 -22.05 -5.57 9.58
N PRO A 252 -20.77 -5.80 9.25
CA PRO A 252 -20.00 -6.87 9.87
C PRO A 252 -19.96 -6.69 11.38
N LEU A 253 -19.90 -7.82 12.12
CA LEU A 253 -19.68 -7.84 13.57
C LEU A 253 -18.27 -7.27 13.83
N GLY A 254 -18.17 -5.95 13.94
CA GLY A 254 -16.94 -5.28 14.28
C GLY A 254 -16.53 -5.66 15.69
N ILE A 255 -15.39 -6.33 15.83
CA ILE A 255 -14.72 -6.38 17.13
C ILE A 255 -14.14 -4.98 17.33
N THR A 256 -14.88 -4.12 18.01
CA THR A 256 -14.33 -2.91 18.61
C THR A 256 -13.41 -3.36 19.74
N THR A 257 -12.15 -3.62 19.41
CA THR A 257 -11.14 -3.63 20.45
C THR A 257 -11.02 -2.21 20.99
N VAL A 258 -10.61 -2.05 22.25
CA VAL A 258 -10.47 -0.77 22.97
C VAL A 258 -9.64 0.28 22.21
N PHE A 259 -8.94 -0.12 21.14
CA PHE A 259 -8.08 0.72 20.33
C PHE A 259 -8.43 0.77 18.82
N TYR A 260 -9.27 -0.12 18.24
CA TYR A 260 -9.40 -0.24 16.77
C TYR A 260 -10.73 -0.81 16.23
N GLU A 261 -11.14 -0.31 15.07
CA GLU A 261 -12.02 -0.99 14.11
C GLU A 261 -11.20 -1.64 12.98
N ILE A 262 -11.51 -2.90 12.67
CA ILE A 262 -10.83 -3.74 11.69
C ILE A 262 -11.80 -3.95 10.52
N ASN A 263 -11.40 -3.66 9.28
CA ASN A 263 -12.29 -3.68 8.10
C ASN A 263 -11.56 -4.13 6.81
N LEU A 264 -12.31 -4.26 5.70
CA LEU A 264 -11.80 -4.71 4.39
C LEU A 264 -10.68 -3.80 3.83
N ASP A 265 -10.68 -2.52 4.19
CA ASP A 265 -9.66 -1.55 3.75
C ASP A 265 -8.30 -1.91 4.35
N THR A 266 -8.28 -2.31 5.63
CA THR A 266 -7.09 -2.83 6.29
C THR A 266 -6.58 -4.10 5.60
N PHE A 267 -7.47 -4.99 5.16
CA PHE A 267 -7.10 -6.20 4.43
C PHE A 267 -6.48 -5.88 3.04
N ALA A 268 -7.09 -4.97 2.27
CA ALA A 268 -6.61 -4.59 0.95
C ALA A 268 -5.23 -3.91 0.99
N GLU A 269 -5.00 -3.06 2.00
CA GLU A 269 -3.70 -2.45 2.27
C GLU A 269 -2.63 -3.53 2.53
N MET A 270 -2.99 -4.58 3.25
CA MET A 270 -2.08 -5.66 3.62
C MET A 270 -1.68 -6.55 2.47
N CYS A 271 -2.62 -6.94 1.62
CA CYS A 271 -2.30 -7.67 0.39
C CYS A 271 -1.33 -6.87 -0.50
N ARG A 272 -1.49 -5.54 -0.56
CA ARG A 272 -0.60 -4.66 -1.32
C ARG A 272 0.82 -4.66 -0.77
N GLN A 273 0.97 -4.63 0.56
CA GLN A 273 2.27 -4.69 1.24
C GLN A 273 2.94 -6.07 1.11
N SER A 274 2.22 -7.16 1.36
CA SER A 274 2.74 -8.53 1.21
C SER A 274 3.22 -8.79 -0.22
N TYR A 275 2.51 -8.29 -1.23
CA TYR A 275 2.94 -8.35 -2.62
C TYR A 275 4.19 -7.50 -2.89
N GLY A 276 4.31 -6.35 -2.25
CA GLY A 276 5.54 -5.54 -2.26
C GLY A 276 6.76 -6.29 -1.72
N ILE A 277 6.62 -7.04 -0.63
CA ILE A 277 7.69 -7.90 -0.10
C ILE A 277 7.94 -9.12 -1.00
N LEU A 278 6.91 -9.74 -1.55
CA LEU A 278 7.09 -10.85 -2.50
C LEU A 278 7.90 -10.41 -3.72
N ASN A 279 7.61 -9.22 -4.26
CA ASN A 279 8.40 -8.63 -5.34
C ASN A 279 9.83 -8.29 -4.91
N LEU A 280 10.04 -7.85 -3.67
CA LEU A 280 11.38 -7.65 -3.10
C LEU A 280 12.18 -8.96 -3.10
N MET A 281 11.54 -10.07 -2.71
CA MET A 281 12.17 -11.40 -2.67
C MET A 281 12.42 -11.96 -4.07
N ASN A 282 11.45 -11.85 -4.97
CA ASN A 282 11.60 -12.33 -6.35
C ASN A 282 12.66 -11.52 -7.10
N ALA A 283 12.70 -10.20 -6.94
CA ALA A 283 13.74 -9.37 -7.53
C ALA A 283 15.14 -9.69 -6.97
N ALA A 284 15.25 -10.18 -5.73
CA ALA A 284 16.53 -10.53 -5.14
C ALA A 284 17.04 -11.94 -5.54
N TRP A 285 16.20 -12.75 -6.20
CA TRP A 285 16.48 -14.18 -6.43
C TRP A 285 16.33 -14.65 -7.89
N GLU A 286 15.86 -13.80 -8.78
CA GLU A 286 16.02 -13.93 -10.25
C GLU A 286 17.12 -13.00 -10.75
#